data_AF-A0A7D5S6J1-F1
#
_entry.id   AF-A0A7D5S6J1-F1
#
_cell.length_a   1.000
_cell.length_b   1.000
_cell.length_c   1.000
_cell.angle_alpha   90.00
_cell.angle_beta   90.00
_cell.angle_gamma   90.00
#
_symmetry.space_group_name_H-M   'P 1'
#
loop_
_entity.id
_entity.type
_entity.pdbx_description
1 polymer ?
#
loop_
_entity_poly.entity_id
_entity_poly.type
_entity_poly.pdbx_seq_one_letter_code
_entity_poly.pdbx_strand_id
1 'polypeptide(L)'
;MKQLPFAQQSALWTDYVALQLAPAWYGTPWDFNGTSEIPQEGSIACGYFVTTILRDAGYPIQRVKLAQCASEQMIRQLTTQRAYFNQVSFEAFIQAMLLKGKSLSIIGLDNHTGFLYGDGKKLWFIHSSFVGTGRVCSEDASQSGILKGSAYKVVGFISQDAQFIKRWMAGN
;
A
#
# COMPACT_ATOMS: atom_id res chain seq x y z
N MET A 1 1.48 -29.43 -11.65
CA MET A 1 2.49 -28.64 -10.91
C MET A 1 2.01 -28.46 -9.47
N LYS A 2 2.86 -28.63 -8.45
CA LYS A 2 2.48 -28.36 -7.05
C LYS A 2 2.44 -26.85 -6.83
N GLN A 3 1.38 -26.36 -6.18
CA GLN A 3 1.25 -24.96 -5.80
C GLN A 3 2.31 -24.59 -4.75
N LEU A 4 2.94 -23.42 -4.87
CA LEU A 4 3.93 -22.94 -3.90
C LEU A 4 3.30 -22.80 -2.50
N PRO A 5 4.06 -22.95 -1.40
CA PRO A 5 3.59 -22.60 -0.07
C PRO A 5 3.16 -21.13 0.05
N PHE A 6 2.18 -20.84 0.89
CA PHE A 6 1.65 -19.48 1.10
C PHE A 6 2.75 -18.44 1.39
N ALA A 7 3.73 -18.78 2.24
CA ALA A 7 4.83 -17.87 2.57
C ALA A 7 5.64 -17.45 1.33
N GLN A 8 5.85 -18.37 0.38
CA GLN A 8 6.56 -18.06 -0.87
C GLN A 8 5.70 -17.19 -1.80
N GLN A 9 4.39 -17.49 -1.90
CA GLN A 9 3.46 -16.67 -2.68
C GLN A 9 3.36 -15.24 -2.14
N SER A 10 3.27 -15.10 -0.81
CA SER A 10 3.23 -13.82 -0.10
C SER A 10 4.51 -13.01 -0.32
N ALA A 11 5.67 -13.65 -0.26
CA ALA A 11 6.95 -13.01 -0.53
C ALA A 11 7.07 -12.55 -1.99
N LEU A 12 6.66 -13.39 -2.96
CA LEU A 12 6.64 -13.05 -4.38
C LEU A 12 5.73 -11.86 -4.68
N TRP A 13 4.51 -11.87 -4.13
CA TRP A 13 3.58 -10.73 -4.23
C TRP A 13 4.19 -9.45 -3.67
N THR A 14 4.77 -9.54 -2.47
CA THR A 14 5.40 -8.41 -1.78
C THR A 14 6.52 -7.81 -2.63
N ASP A 15 7.43 -8.63 -3.14
CA ASP A 15 8.55 -8.19 -3.96
C ASP A 15 8.09 -7.61 -5.31
N TYR A 16 7.13 -8.25 -5.96
CA TYR A 16 6.61 -7.78 -7.24
C TYR A 16 6.02 -6.37 -7.12
N VAL A 17 5.18 -6.14 -6.11
CA VAL A 17 4.57 -4.82 -5.91
C VAL A 17 5.60 -3.79 -5.44
N ALA A 18 6.38 -4.08 -4.40
CA ALA A 18 7.23 -3.09 -3.76
C ALA A 18 8.52 -2.80 -4.53
N LEU A 19 9.07 -3.78 -5.25
CA LEU A 19 10.40 -3.69 -5.88
C LEU A 19 10.34 -3.60 -7.40
N GLN A 20 9.18 -3.83 -8.03
CA GLN A 20 9.04 -3.72 -9.49
C GLN A 20 7.97 -2.70 -9.88
N LEU A 21 6.73 -2.87 -9.41
CA LEU A 21 5.63 -2.00 -9.82
C LEU A 21 5.73 -0.60 -9.22
N ALA A 22 5.85 -0.48 -7.90
CA ALA A 22 5.92 0.83 -7.25
C ALA A 22 7.10 1.70 -7.75
N PRO A 23 8.32 1.17 -7.93
CA PRO A 23 9.44 1.96 -8.43
C PRO A 23 9.24 2.57 -9.81
N ALA A 24 8.49 1.92 -10.72
CA ALA A 24 8.19 2.48 -12.04
C ALA A 24 7.45 3.82 -11.93
N TRP A 25 6.62 3.98 -10.90
CA TRP A 25 5.82 5.17 -10.63
C TRP A 25 6.59 6.28 -9.90
N TYR A 26 7.76 6.00 -9.32
CA TYR A 26 8.51 7.02 -8.59
C TYR A 26 8.80 8.23 -9.46
N GLY A 27 8.55 9.42 -8.91
CA GLY A 27 8.67 10.67 -9.65
C GLY A 27 7.38 11.17 -10.29
N THR A 28 6.35 10.32 -10.44
CA THR A 28 5.05 10.76 -10.99
C THR A 28 4.44 11.85 -10.12
N PRO A 29 4.13 13.04 -10.65
CA PRO A 29 3.54 14.14 -9.89
C PRO A 29 2.26 13.73 -9.16
N TRP A 30 2.06 14.29 -7.96
CA TRP A 30 0.79 14.17 -7.25
C TRP A 30 -0.15 15.29 -7.70
N ASP A 31 -1.44 14.95 -7.82
CA ASP A 31 -2.56 15.89 -7.90
C ASP A 31 -3.78 15.24 -7.25
N PHE A 32 -4.63 16.02 -6.57
CA PHE A 32 -5.84 15.51 -5.92
C PHE A 32 -6.81 14.83 -6.91
N ASN A 33 -6.88 15.34 -8.13
CA ASN A 33 -7.66 14.80 -9.25
C ASN A 33 -6.80 13.96 -10.20
N GLY A 34 -5.54 13.68 -9.85
CA GLY A 34 -4.63 12.89 -10.66
C GLY A 34 -5.16 11.47 -10.85
N THR A 35 -5.34 11.06 -12.10
CA THR A 35 -5.90 9.74 -12.46
C THR A 35 -5.02 8.96 -13.42
N SER A 36 -3.75 9.36 -13.58
CA SER A 36 -2.84 8.74 -14.56
C SER A 36 -2.80 7.22 -14.44
N GLU A 37 -2.65 6.58 -15.60
CA GLU A 37 -2.49 5.13 -15.75
C GLU A 37 -1.11 4.78 -16.29
N ILE A 38 -0.27 5.79 -16.58
CA ILE A 38 1.05 5.62 -17.14
C ILE A 38 2.06 6.24 -16.15
N PRO A 39 3.05 5.47 -15.68
CA PRO A 39 4.07 6.00 -14.79
C PRO A 39 4.78 7.22 -15.40
N GLN A 40 5.02 8.24 -14.58
CA GLN A 40 5.72 9.49 -14.92
C GLN A 40 5.03 10.38 -15.98
N GLU A 41 3.82 10.01 -16.43
CA GLU A 41 2.98 10.84 -17.29
C GLU A 41 1.79 11.40 -16.52
N GLY A 42 1.52 12.70 -16.64
CA GLY A 42 0.44 13.35 -15.91
C GLY A 42 0.65 13.35 -14.40
N SER A 43 -0.43 13.12 -13.65
CA SER A 43 -0.40 13.09 -12.18
C SER A 43 -1.32 12.01 -11.62
N ILE A 44 -1.03 11.57 -10.38
CA ILE A 44 -1.79 10.50 -9.73
C ILE A 44 -2.08 10.80 -8.25
N ALA A 45 -3.35 10.72 -7.86
CA ALA A 45 -3.77 10.85 -6.46
C ALA A 45 -3.45 9.57 -5.66
N CYS A 46 -3.49 9.65 -4.34
CA CYS A 46 -3.10 8.54 -3.47
C CYS A 46 -3.96 7.27 -3.61
N GLY A 47 -5.30 7.42 -3.67
CA GLY A 47 -6.21 6.30 -3.90
C GLY A 47 -6.04 5.68 -5.30
N TYR A 48 -5.83 6.53 -6.32
CA TYR A 48 -5.53 6.05 -7.68
C TYR A 48 -4.19 5.33 -7.72
N PHE A 49 -3.16 5.79 -7.02
CA PHE A 49 -1.87 5.11 -6.97
C PHE A 49 -2.01 3.70 -6.39
N VAL A 50 -2.64 3.54 -5.22
CA VAL A 50 -2.83 2.22 -4.60
C VAL A 50 -3.61 1.28 -5.51
N THR A 51 -4.75 1.74 -6.05
CA THR A 51 -5.60 0.89 -6.89
C THR A 51 -5.01 0.57 -8.26
N THR A 52 -4.22 1.49 -8.83
CA THR A 52 -3.49 1.26 -10.08
C THR A 52 -2.40 0.21 -9.90
N ILE A 53 -1.60 0.31 -8.84
CA ILE A 53 -0.59 -0.70 -8.51
C ILE A 53 -1.21 -2.09 -8.31
N LEU A 54 -2.34 -2.19 -7.60
CA LEU A 54 -3.03 -3.47 -7.41
C LEU A 54 -3.56 -4.05 -8.72
N ARG A 55 -4.16 -3.21 -9.57
CA ARG A 55 -4.64 -3.61 -10.90
C ARG A 55 -3.47 -4.12 -11.76
N ASP A 56 -2.38 -3.37 -11.82
CA ASP A 56 -1.21 -3.69 -12.65
C ASP A 56 -0.44 -4.91 -12.09
N ALA A 57 -0.63 -5.21 -10.80
CA ALA A 57 -0.19 -6.47 -10.19
C ALA A 57 -1.04 -7.69 -10.60
N GLY A 58 -2.12 -7.49 -11.36
CA GLY A 58 -3.07 -8.54 -11.77
C GLY A 58 -4.16 -8.82 -10.74
N TYR A 59 -4.32 -7.99 -9.71
CA TYR A 59 -5.40 -8.18 -8.73
C TYR A 59 -6.74 -7.67 -9.29
N PRO A 60 -7.82 -8.47 -9.27
CA PRO A 60 -9.11 -8.08 -9.81
C PRO A 60 -9.77 -7.00 -8.94
N ILE A 61 -9.71 -5.76 -9.40
CA ILE A 61 -10.12 -4.56 -8.63
C ILE A 61 -10.92 -3.56 -9.46
N GLN A 62 -11.91 -2.93 -8.85
CA GLN A 62 -12.62 -1.79 -9.44
C GLN A 62 -11.83 -0.50 -9.18
N ARG A 63 -10.77 -0.28 -9.99
CA ARG A 63 -9.79 0.81 -9.81
C ARG A 63 -10.43 2.15 -9.44
N VAL A 64 -11.28 2.69 -10.31
CA VAL A 64 -11.88 4.04 -10.15
C VAL A 64 -12.76 4.11 -8.91
N LYS A 65 -13.66 3.14 -8.73
CA LYS A 65 -14.61 3.12 -7.60
C LYS A 65 -13.89 3.07 -6.26
N LEU A 66 -12.83 2.28 -6.16
CA LEU A 66 -12.08 2.13 -4.92
C LEU A 66 -11.10 3.28 -4.68
N ALA A 67 -10.55 3.89 -5.74
CA ALA A 67 -9.71 5.06 -5.64
C ALA A 67 -10.44 6.28 -5.06
N GLN A 68 -11.75 6.37 -5.29
CA GLN A 68 -12.59 7.49 -4.88
C GLN A 68 -13.25 7.31 -3.50
N CYS A 69 -13.21 6.10 -2.92
CA CYS A 69 -13.82 5.83 -1.62
C CYS A 69 -12.86 6.13 -0.46
N ALA A 70 -13.39 6.17 0.77
CA ALA A 70 -12.54 6.33 1.94
C ALA A 70 -11.52 5.19 2.04
N SER A 71 -10.30 5.49 2.48
CA SER A 71 -9.19 4.53 2.55
C SER A 71 -9.54 3.27 3.34
N GLU A 72 -10.28 3.40 4.45
CA GLU A 72 -10.81 2.26 5.20
C GLU A 72 -11.83 1.44 4.40
N GLN A 73 -12.73 2.08 3.65
CA GLN A 73 -13.71 1.35 2.82
C GLN A 73 -13.00 0.52 1.74
N MET A 74 -11.94 1.08 1.14
CA MET A 74 -11.07 0.34 0.23
C MET A 74 -10.42 -0.85 0.93
N ILE A 75 -9.79 -0.64 2.10
CA ILE A 75 -9.13 -1.71 2.86
C ILE A 75 -10.11 -2.83 3.24
N ARG A 76 -11.32 -2.48 3.69
CA ARG A 76 -12.37 -3.45 4.06
C ARG A 76 -12.83 -4.31 2.89
N GLN A 77 -12.79 -3.80 1.66
CA GLN A 77 -13.11 -4.59 0.47
C GLN A 77 -11.95 -5.48 0.02
N LEU A 78 -10.71 -5.10 0.33
CA LEU A 78 -9.52 -5.82 -0.10
C LEU A 78 -9.15 -6.94 0.88
N THR A 79 -9.28 -6.73 2.18
CA THR A 79 -8.85 -7.73 3.17
C THR A 79 -9.67 -7.72 4.45
N THR A 80 -9.82 -8.91 5.03
CA THR A 80 -10.37 -9.05 6.38
C THR A 80 -9.29 -8.94 7.45
N GLN A 81 -8.01 -9.15 7.09
CA GLN A 81 -6.84 -9.02 7.95
C GLN A 81 -6.45 -7.55 8.10
N ARG A 82 -7.00 -6.89 9.12
CA ARG A 82 -6.76 -5.47 9.37
C ARG A 82 -6.70 -5.13 10.85
N ALA A 83 -6.00 -4.05 11.19
CA ALA A 83 -5.91 -3.52 12.55
C ALA A 83 -5.94 -1.98 12.56
N TYR A 84 -6.38 -1.42 13.69
CA TYR A 84 -6.49 0.02 13.93
C TYR A 84 -5.40 0.47 14.93
N PHE A 85 -4.83 1.65 14.71
CA PHE A 85 -3.70 2.18 15.48
C PHE A 85 -3.95 3.61 16.00
N ASN A 86 -5.21 4.04 16.13
CA ASN A 86 -5.62 5.42 16.46
C ASN A 86 -5.15 5.90 17.85
N GLN A 87 -4.86 4.98 18.77
CA GLN A 87 -4.46 5.28 20.16
C GLN A 87 -3.08 4.73 20.50
N VAL A 88 -2.31 4.36 19.48
CA VAL A 88 -0.97 3.81 19.64
C VAL A 88 0.04 4.92 19.35
N SER A 89 1.09 5.04 20.17
CA SER A 89 2.16 6.01 19.88
C SER A 89 2.78 5.71 18.52
N PHE A 90 3.34 6.73 17.88
CA PHE A 90 3.95 6.56 16.57
C PHE A 90 5.09 5.53 16.61
N GLU A 91 5.91 5.56 17.65
CA GLU A 91 6.99 4.61 17.88
C GLU A 91 6.45 3.18 18.03
N ALA A 92 5.40 2.99 18.83
CA ALA A 92 4.79 1.68 19.01
C ALA A 92 4.12 1.17 17.73
N PHE A 93 3.53 2.05 16.92
CA PHE A 93 3.03 1.72 15.59
C PHE A 93 4.15 1.22 14.67
N ILE A 94 5.28 1.94 14.60
CA ILE A 94 6.44 1.52 13.80
C ILE A 94 6.98 0.16 14.27
N GLN A 95 7.13 -0.05 15.58
CA GLN A 95 7.57 -1.33 16.13
C GLN A 95 6.60 -2.47 15.80
N ALA A 96 5.29 -2.24 15.90
CA ALA A 96 4.29 -3.23 15.55
C ALA A 96 4.37 -3.66 14.07
N MET A 97 4.71 -2.73 13.17
CA MET A 97 4.90 -3.02 11.75
C MET A 97 6.23 -3.74 11.49
N LEU A 98 7.32 -3.35 12.15
CA LEU A 98 8.61 -4.02 12.02
C LEU A 98 8.56 -5.48 12.48
N LEU A 99 7.79 -5.80 13.53
CA LEU A 99 7.57 -7.16 14.01
C LEU A 99 6.85 -8.06 12.98
N LYS A 100 6.19 -7.49 11.96
CA LYS A 100 5.62 -8.28 10.86
C LYS A 100 6.69 -8.79 9.89
N GLY A 101 7.93 -8.31 9.98
CA GLY A 101 9.02 -8.70 9.11
C GLY A 101 8.74 -8.33 7.65
N LYS A 102 9.14 -9.20 6.73
CA LYS A 102 8.94 -8.97 5.29
C LYS A 102 7.45 -9.04 4.94
N SER A 103 6.85 -7.91 4.62
CA SER A 103 5.40 -7.83 4.38
C SER A 103 5.00 -6.60 3.57
N LEU A 104 3.83 -6.68 2.95
CA LEU A 104 3.18 -5.56 2.26
C LEU A 104 1.77 -5.37 2.79
N SER A 105 1.48 -4.13 3.19
CA SER A 105 0.17 -3.73 3.71
C SER A 105 -0.30 -2.44 3.07
N ILE A 106 -1.61 -2.19 3.09
CA ILE A 106 -2.20 -0.90 2.72
C ILE A 106 -2.49 -0.14 4.01
N ILE A 107 -2.07 1.12 4.08
CA ILE A 107 -2.42 2.02 5.18
C ILE A 107 -3.45 3.04 4.73
N GLY A 108 -4.50 3.20 5.53
CA GLY A 108 -5.47 4.29 5.44
C GLY A 108 -5.24 5.28 6.58
N LEU A 109 -5.15 6.55 6.22
CA LEU A 109 -5.00 7.70 7.11
C LEU A 109 -6.25 8.59 7.03
N ASP A 110 -6.27 9.67 7.82
CA ASP A 110 -7.35 10.68 7.85
C ASP A 110 -7.72 11.20 6.45
N ASN A 111 -6.71 11.51 5.64
CA ASN A 111 -6.86 12.10 4.31
C ASN A 111 -5.86 11.52 3.29
N HIS A 112 -5.25 10.37 3.60
CA HIS A 112 -4.22 9.78 2.75
C HIS A 112 -4.23 8.27 2.74
N THR A 113 -3.57 7.68 1.76
CA THR A 113 -3.34 6.24 1.70
C THR A 113 -2.06 5.91 0.94
N GLY A 114 -1.53 4.72 1.19
CA GLY A 114 -0.35 4.19 0.52
C GLY A 114 -0.07 2.77 0.98
N PHE A 115 1.12 2.28 0.64
CA PHE A 115 1.61 0.98 1.09
C PHE A 115 2.63 1.13 2.21
N LEU A 116 2.57 0.19 3.16
CA LEU A 116 3.64 -0.07 4.10
C LEU A 116 4.38 -1.32 3.63
N TYR A 117 5.65 -1.15 3.30
CA TYR A 117 6.53 -2.24 2.89
C TYR A 117 7.59 -2.48 3.98
N GLY A 118 7.49 -3.61 4.66
CA GLY A 118 8.55 -4.11 5.52
C GLY A 118 9.52 -4.94 4.71
N ASP A 119 10.80 -4.58 4.67
CA ASP A 119 11.83 -5.36 3.96
C ASP A 119 12.50 -6.44 4.85
N GLY A 120 12.01 -6.56 6.09
CA GLY A 120 12.58 -7.42 7.14
C GLY A 120 13.57 -6.72 8.07
N LYS A 121 13.96 -5.48 7.77
CA LYS A 121 14.87 -4.64 8.58
C LYS A 121 14.29 -3.26 8.84
N LYS A 122 13.72 -2.64 7.81
CA LYS A 122 13.12 -1.31 7.81
C LYS A 122 11.68 -1.36 7.31
N LEU A 123 10.96 -0.29 7.63
CA LEU A 123 9.62 -0.03 7.15
C LEU A 123 9.65 1.16 6.21
N TRP A 124 9.10 0.96 5.01
CA TRP A 124 9.02 1.97 3.96
C TRP A 124 7.56 2.38 3.75
N PHE A 125 7.33 3.68 3.61
CA PHE A 125 6.04 4.22 3.21
C PHE A 125 6.07 4.59 1.73
N ILE A 126 5.34 3.83 0.93
CA ILE A 126 5.28 3.99 -0.53
C ILE A 126 3.93 4.62 -0.87
N HIS A 127 3.94 5.82 -1.43
CA HIS A 127 2.72 6.62 -1.59
C HIS A 127 2.89 7.69 -2.68
N SER A 128 1.77 8.18 -3.22
CA SER A 128 1.77 9.42 -4.00
C SER A 128 1.70 10.59 -3.04
N SER A 129 2.81 11.27 -2.78
CA SER A 129 2.89 12.25 -1.69
C SER A 129 2.28 13.60 -2.07
N PHE A 130 1.32 14.07 -1.26
CA PHE A 130 0.71 15.41 -1.38
C PHE A 130 1.50 16.50 -0.63
N VAL A 131 2.47 16.10 0.20
CA VAL A 131 3.34 16.99 0.98
C VAL A 131 4.80 16.64 0.69
N GLY A 132 5.73 17.58 0.89
CA GLY A 132 7.15 17.33 0.64
C GLY A 132 7.43 17.20 -0.86
N THR A 133 7.70 15.98 -1.34
CA THR A 133 8.17 15.75 -2.72
C THR A 133 7.14 16.10 -3.81
N GLY A 134 5.85 16.11 -3.46
CA GLY A 134 4.75 16.39 -4.40
C GLY A 134 4.64 15.34 -5.53
N ARG A 135 5.07 14.11 -5.26
CA ARG A 135 5.16 13.03 -6.25
C ARG A 135 5.14 11.66 -5.58
N VAL A 136 5.01 10.60 -6.37
CA VAL A 136 5.16 9.23 -5.89
C VAL A 136 6.59 8.99 -5.41
N CYS A 137 6.73 8.50 -4.19
CA CYS A 137 8.01 8.17 -3.57
C CYS A 137 7.89 7.02 -2.56
N SER A 138 9.05 6.57 -2.11
CA SER A 138 9.21 5.68 -0.96
C SER A 138 10.07 6.40 0.07
N GLU A 139 9.55 6.58 1.29
CA GLU A 139 10.25 7.22 2.40
C GLU A 139 10.39 6.28 3.61
N ASP A 140 11.34 6.57 4.51
CA ASP A 140 11.47 5.85 5.77
C ASP A 140 10.22 6.11 6.63
N ALA A 141 9.44 5.07 6.88
CA ALA A 141 8.17 5.21 7.59
C ALA A 141 8.36 5.74 9.02
N SER A 142 9.52 5.51 9.65
CA SER A 142 9.82 6.03 10.99
C SER A 142 10.08 7.54 11.02
N GLN A 143 10.35 8.14 9.85
CA GLN A 143 10.61 9.57 9.69
C GLN A 143 9.46 10.29 8.97
N SER A 144 8.43 9.57 8.53
CA SER A 144 7.31 10.15 7.79
C SER A 144 6.46 11.07 8.69
N GLY A 145 6.50 12.37 8.39
CA GLY A 145 5.64 13.36 9.04
C GLY A 145 4.15 13.13 8.75
N ILE A 146 3.82 12.55 7.60
CA ILE A 146 2.44 12.20 7.22
C ILE A 146 1.91 11.06 8.09
N LEU A 147 2.70 10.00 8.28
CA LEU A 147 2.32 8.93 9.19
C LEU A 147 2.26 9.42 10.64
N LYS A 148 3.25 10.18 11.10
CA LYS A 148 3.27 10.70 12.47
C LYS A 148 2.09 11.63 12.78
N GLY A 149 1.75 12.52 11.84
CA GLY A 149 0.73 13.55 12.01
C GLY A 149 -0.72 13.04 11.91
N SER A 150 -0.95 11.84 11.38
CA SER A 150 -2.30 11.30 11.23
C SER A 150 -2.85 10.73 12.56
N ALA A 151 -4.04 11.16 12.96
CA ALA A 151 -4.71 10.66 14.17
C ALA A 151 -5.40 9.31 13.91
N TYR A 152 -5.88 9.09 12.69
CA TYR A 152 -6.53 7.86 12.28
C TYR A 152 -5.60 6.96 11.47
N LYS A 153 -5.43 5.70 11.87
CA LYS A 153 -4.60 4.73 11.17
C LYS A 153 -5.29 3.37 11.12
N VAL A 154 -5.56 2.88 9.92
CA VAL A 154 -6.00 1.51 9.67
C VAL A 154 -5.03 0.84 8.71
N VAL A 155 -4.57 -0.37 9.04
CA VAL A 155 -3.65 -1.15 8.21
C VAL A 155 -4.33 -2.43 7.77
N GLY A 156 -4.40 -2.66 6.47
CA GLY A 156 -4.81 -3.92 5.85
C GLY A 156 -3.60 -4.77 5.45
N PHE A 157 -3.40 -5.90 6.10
CA PHE A 157 -2.24 -6.78 5.94
C PHE A 157 -2.39 -7.72 4.72
N ILE A 158 -2.47 -7.13 3.52
CA ILE A 158 -2.81 -7.85 2.28
C ILE A 158 -1.86 -9.02 1.96
N SER A 159 -0.56 -8.92 2.27
CA SER A 159 0.38 -10.02 2.04
C SER A 159 0.23 -11.15 3.06
N GLN A 160 -0.39 -10.90 4.22
CA GLN A 160 -0.65 -11.90 5.27
C GLN A 160 -2.05 -12.52 5.15
N ASP A 161 -2.85 -12.08 4.17
CA ASP A 161 -4.18 -12.61 3.90
C ASP A 161 -4.13 -13.67 2.80
N ALA A 162 -4.31 -14.94 3.19
CA ALA A 162 -4.33 -16.07 2.26
C ALA A 162 -5.45 -15.98 1.22
N GLN A 163 -6.60 -15.35 1.55
CA GLN A 163 -7.68 -15.17 0.59
C GLN A 163 -7.33 -14.10 -0.44
N PHE A 164 -6.69 -13.01 0.00
CA PHE A 164 -6.17 -11.98 -0.90
C PHE A 164 -5.16 -12.56 -1.90
N ILE A 165 -4.16 -13.30 -1.40
CA ILE A 165 -3.13 -13.93 -2.24
C ILE A 165 -3.75 -14.98 -3.16
N LYS A 166 -4.71 -15.78 -2.68
CA LYS A 166 -5.44 -16.72 -3.53
C LYS A 166 -6.19 -16.02 -4.66
N ARG A 167 -6.83 -14.89 -4.37
CA ARG A 167 -7.58 -14.12 -5.38
C ARG A 167 -6.65 -13.47 -6.40
N TRP A 168 -5.48 -12.99 -5.99
CA TRP A 168 -4.43 -12.54 -6.90
C TRP A 168 -4.00 -13.66 -7.85
N MET A 169 -3.62 -14.83 -7.32
CA MET A 169 -3.17 -15.96 -8.15
C MET A 169 -4.28 -16.54 -9.04
N ALA A 170 -5.54 -16.42 -8.62
CA ALA A 170 -6.68 -16.85 -9.40
C ALA A 170 -7.04 -15.86 -10.52
N GLY A 171 -6.33 -14.73 -10.64
CA GLY A 171 -6.53 -13.65 -11.61
C GLY A 171 -6.35 -14.09 -13.06
N ASN A 172 -7.35 -14.84 -13.53
CA ASN A 172 -7.87 -14.91 -14.89
C ASN A 172 -9.28 -14.31 -14.86
#